data_AF-A0A662ZFA1-F1
#
_entry.id   AF-A0A662ZFA1-F1
#
_cell.length_a   1.000
_cell.length_b   1.000
_cell.length_c   1.000
_cell.angle_alpha   90.00
_cell.angle_beta   90.00
_cell.angle_gamma   90.00
#
_symmetry.space_group_name_H-M   'P 1'
#
loop_
_entity.id
_entity.type
_entity.pdbx_description
1 polymer ?
#
loop_
_entity_poly.entity_id
_entity_poly.type
_entity_poly.pdbx_seq_one_letter_code
_entity_poly.pdbx_strand_id
1 'polypeptide(L)'
;VESRFRELDILRNSMLASDTFRGADNLALFYSLYKTAQMHGVEFETYMRKAISVMTEHMSEIEFEKDNRGTIIGYKSDSISKEVLESVMPWNLHI
;
A
#
# COMPACT_ATOMS: atom_id res chain seq x y z
N VAL A 1 3.37 -21.06 16.39
CA VAL A 1 2.40 -20.16 17.07
C VAL A 1 3.11 -18.89 17.56
N GLU A 2 4.25 -18.99 18.25
CA GLU A 2 5.04 -17.83 18.73
C GLU A 2 5.48 -16.81 17.66
N SER A 3 5.83 -17.23 16.44
CA SER A 3 6.24 -16.30 15.38
C SER A 3 5.15 -15.33 14.95
N ARG A 4 3.88 -15.78 14.94
CA ARG A 4 2.71 -14.94 14.59
C ARG A 4 2.39 -13.92 15.68
N PHE A 5 2.70 -14.22 16.94
CA PHE A 5 2.48 -13.29 18.06
C PHE A 5 3.46 -12.11 18.00
N ARG A 6 4.74 -12.34 17.68
CA ARG A 6 5.72 -11.24 17.55
C ARG A 6 5.37 -10.23 16.46
N GLU A 7 4.86 -10.72 15.33
CA GLU A 7 4.46 -9.89 14.20
C GLU A 7 3.29 -8.94 14.55
N LEU A 8 2.28 -9.48 15.24
CA LEU A 8 1.15 -8.68 15.74
C LEU A 8 1.59 -7.71 16.84
N ASP A 9 2.52 -8.10 17.71
CA ASP A 9 3.06 -7.21 18.74
C ASP A 9 3.87 -6.06 18.14
N ILE A 10 4.67 -6.32 17.09
CA ILE A 10 5.39 -5.28 16.34
C ILE A 10 4.40 -4.33 15.66
N LEU A 11 3.40 -4.86 14.95
CA LEU A 11 2.37 -4.03 14.32
C LEU A 11 1.64 -3.17 15.33
N ARG A 12 1.19 -3.76 16.44
CA ARG A 12 0.53 -3.03 17.53
C ARG A 12 1.43 -1.93 18.09
N ASN A 13 2.71 -2.24 18.36
CA ASN A 13 3.65 -1.26 18.89
C ASN A 13 3.94 -0.13 17.89
N SER A 14 4.03 -0.44 16.60
CA SER A 14 4.22 0.57 15.55
C SER A 14 2.95 1.39 15.29
N MET A 15 1.75 0.81 15.42
CA MET A 15 0.48 1.56 15.37
C MET A 15 0.32 2.48 16.58
N LEU A 16 0.70 2.02 17.78
CA LEU A 16 0.75 2.83 19.00
C LEU A 16 1.82 3.92 18.96
N ALA A 17 2.87 3.73 18.16
CA ALA A 17 3.91 4.74 17.91
C ALA A 17 3.50 5.77 16.85
N SER A 18 2.33 5.64 16.22
CA SER A 18 1.84 6.66 15.30
C SER A 18 1.15 7.79 16.06
N ASP A 19 1.64 9.02 15.87
CA ASP A 19 1.10 10.21 16.53
C ASP A 19 -0.31 10.61 16.03
N THR A 20 -0.86 9.89 15.02
CA THR A 20 -2.18 10.16 14.45
C THR A 20 -2.93 8.88 14.09
N PHE A 21 -4.27 8.88 14.23
CA PHE A 21 -5.12 7.75 13.79
C PHE A 21 -4.88 7.38 12.32
N ARG A 22 -4.76 8.40 11.45
CA ARG A 22 -4.50 8.19 10.02
C ARG A 22 -3.14 7.52 9.76
N GLY A 23 -2.12 7.85 10.54
CA GLY A 23 -0.82 7.20 10.43
C GLY A 23 -0.85 5.74 10.85
N ALA A 24 -1.60 5.42 11.92
CA ALA A 24 -1.81 4.03 12.34
C ALA A 24 -2.56 3.21 11.28
N ASP A 25 -3.60 3.78 10.67
CA ASP A 25 -4.36 3.14 9.58
C ASP A 25 -3.48 2.87 8.35
N ASN A 26 -2.69 3.87 7.93
CA ASN A 26 -1.76 3.72 6.80
C ASN A 26 -0.71 2.62 7.06
N LEU A 27 -0.20 2.54 8.29
CA LEU A 27 0.76 1.52 8.67
C LEU A 27 0.14 0.12 8.67
N ALA A 28 -1.09 -0.03 9.16
CA ALA A 28 -1.82 -1.30 9.11
C ALA A 28 -2.08 -1.74 7.66
N LEU A 29 -2.42 -0.80 6.77
CA LEU A 29 -2.58 -1.07 5.35
C LEU A 29 -1.28 -1.55 4.71
N PHE A 30 -0.17 -0.84 4.98
CA PHE A 30 1.14 -1.21 4.44
C PHE A 30 1.62 -2.58 4.93
N TYR A 31 1.42 -2.87 6.21
CA TYR A 31 1.73 -4.18 6.79
C TYR A 31 0.88 -5.30 6.16
N SER A 32 -0.42 -5.07 5.96
CA SER A 32 -1.31 -6.03 5.30
C SER A 32 -0.86 -6.33 3.88
N LEU A 33 -0.39 -5.31 3.15
CA LEU A 33 0.17 -5.45 1.81
C LEU A 33 1.47 -6.28 1.82
N TYR A 34 2.37 -6.00 2.76
CA TYR A 34 3.60 -6.79 2.97
C TYR A 34 3.29 -8.26 3.23
N LYS A 35 2.36 -8.57 4.15
CA LYS A 35 1.96 -9.96 4.43
C LYS A 35 1.33 -10.63 3.22
N THR A 36 0.55 -9.90 2.44
CA THR A 36 -0.04 -10.41 1.20
C THR A 36 1.05 -10.79 0.20
N ALA A 37 2.04 -9.91 -0.05
CA ALA A 37 3.17 -10.25 -0.92
C ALA A 37 3.92 -11.52 -0.46
N GLN A 38 4.20 -11.63 0.86
CA GLN A 38 4.82 -12.83 1.42
C GLN A 38 3.99 -14.10 1.20
N MET A 39 2.66 -14.03 1.38
CA MET A 39 1.77 -15.18 1.17
C MET A 39 1.76 -15.68 -0.27
N HIS A 40 1.99 -14.78 -1.24
CA HIS A 40 2.05 -15.10 -2.65
C HIS A 40 3.47 -15.39 -3.17
N GLY A 41 4.46 -15.47 -2.28
CA GLY A 41 5.85 -15.75 -2.66
C GLY A 41 6.54 -14.58 -3.39
N VAL A 42 5.99 -13.37 -3.28
CA VAL A 42 6.49 -12.18 -3.97
C VAL A 42 7.42 -11.40 -3.04
N GLU A 43 8.61 -11.08 -3.55
CA GLU A 43 9.55 -10.21 -2.85
C GLU A 43 8.98 -8.77 -2.80
N PHE A 44 8.82 -8.24 -1.59
CA PHE A 44 8.05 -7.03 -1.36
C PHE A 44 8.71 -5.76 -1.93
N GLU A 45 10.04 -5.67 -1.92
CA GLU A 45 10.75 -4.54 -2.50
C GLU A 45 10.54 -4.50 -4.03
N THR A 46 10.65 -5.64 -4.69
CA THR A 46 10.41 -5.82 -6.13
C THR A 46 8.97 -5.47 -6.48
N TYR A 47 8.01 -5.96 -5.67
CA TYR A 47 6.60 -5.57 -5.76
C TYR A 47 6.44 -4.05 -5.70
N MET A 48 6.99 -3.40 -4.67
CA MET A 48 6.85 -1.97 -4.45
C MET A 48 7.47 -1.16 -5.59
N ARG A 49 8.64 -1.56 -6.10
CA ARG A 49 9.29 -0.91 -7.25
C ARG A 49 8.40 -0.95 -8.48
N LYS A 50 7.80 -2.12 -8.79
CA LYS A 50 6.89 -2.26 -9.94
C LYS A 50 5.62 -1.44 -9.75
N ALA A 51 4.97 -1.55 -8.60
CA ALA A 51 3.76 -0.81 -8.28
C ALA A 51 3.99 0.70 -8.39
N ILE A 52 5.07 1.23 -7.81
CA ILE A 52 5.42 2.66 -7.90
C ILE A 52 5.67 3.06 -9.36
N SER A 53 6.40 2.26 -10.15
CA SER A 53 6.66 2.57 -11.56
C SER A 53 5.36 2.73 -12.34
N VAL A 54 4.49 1.73 -12.28
CA VAL A 54 3.20 1.73 -13.01
C VAL A 54 2.30 2.87 -12.53
N MET A 55 2.17 3.08 -11.22
CA MET A 55 1.34 4.18 -10.71
C MET A 55 1.91 5.57 -11.07
N THR A 56 3.23 5.68 -11.23
CA THR A 56 3.88 6.92 -11.69
C THR A 56 3.61 7.17 -13.17
N GLU A 57 3.68 6.14 -14.00
CA GLU A 57 3.34 6.22 -15.44
C GLU A 57 1.90 6.68 -15.66
N HIS A 58 0.98 6.22 -14.80
CA HIS A 58 -0.43 6.58 -14.84
C HIS A 58 -0.81 7.73 -13.90
N MET A 59 0.15 8.49 -13.37
CA MET A 59 -0.13 9.53 -12.36
C MET A 59 -1.08 10.62 -12.86
N SER A 60 -1.07 10.92 -14.17
CA SER A 60 -1.98 11.90 -14.79
C SER A 60 -3.44 11.44 -14.83
N GLU A 61 -3.69 10.15 -14.64
CA GLU A 61 -5.03 9.54 -14.61
C GLU A 61 -5.62 9.46 -13.21
N ILE A 62 -4.87 9.88 -12.18
CA ILE A 62 -5.28 9.85 -10.78
C ILE A 62 -5.78 11.23 -10.36
N GLU A 63 -7.00 11.25 -9.81
CA GLU A 63 -7.55 12.43 -9.14
C GLU A 63 -7.30 12.32 -7.63
N PHE A 64 -6.58 13.32 -7.10
CA PHE A 64 -6.31 13.44 -5.67
C PHE A 64 -7.29 14.40 -5.01
N GLU A 65 -7.71 14.06 -3.79
CA GLU A 65 -8.41 14.98 -2.92
C GLU A 65 -7.45 16.07 -2.46
N LYS A 66 -7.87 17.33 -2.56
CA LYS A 66 -7.06 18.49 -2.18
C LYS A 66 -7.81 19.38 -1.18
N ASP A 67 -7.07 19.95 -0.25
CA ASP A 67 -7.61 20.98 0.63
C ASP A 67 -7.80 22.32 -0.12
N ASN A 68 -8.36 23.33 0.56
CA ASN A 68 -8.57 24.67 0.02
C ASN A 68 -7.28 25.38 -0.43
N ARG A 69 -6.10 24.87 -0.05
CA ARG A 69 -4.78 25.40 -0.42
C ARG A 69 -4.15 24.61 -1.58
N GLY A 70 -4.82 23.58 -2.09
CA GLY A 70 -4.32 22.70 -3.14
C GLY A 70 -3.41 21.58 -2.65
N THR A 71 -3.25 21.40 -1.34
CA THR A 71 -2.45 20.32 -0.75
C THR A 71 -3.17 19.00 -0.93
N ILE A 72 -2.48 17.97 -1.42
CA ILE A 72 -3.05 16.61 -1.52
C ILE A 72 -3.28 16.05 -0.11
N ILE A 73 -4.52 15.69 0.19
CA ILE A 73 -4.92 15.13 1.48
C ILE A 73 -5.41 13.68 1.39
N GLY A 74 -5.61 13.16 0.18
CA GLY A 74 -6.10 11.81 -0.06
C GLY A 74 -6.20 11.45 -1.54
N TYR A 75 -6.57 10.20 -1.79
CA TYR A 75 -7.00 9.71 -3.09
C TYR A 75 -8.51 9.98 -3.26
N LYS A 76 -8.94 10.37 -4.46
CA LYS A 76 -10.37 10.58 -4.77
C LYS A 76 -10.90 9.55 -5.77
N SER A 77 -10.25 9.43 -6.92
CA SER A 77 -10.62 8.49 -7.99
C SER A 77 -9.48 8.35 -8.99
N ASP A 78 -9.60 7.42 -9.93
CA ASP A 78 -8.73 7.31 -11.09
C ASP A 78 -9.51 6.83 -12.32
N SER A 79 -8.90 7.00 -13.49
CA SER A 79 -9.39 6.43 -14.76
C SER A 79 -8.49 5.29 -15.27
N ILE A 80 -7.66 4.71 -14.41
CA ILE A 80 -6.70 3.68 -14.79
C ILE A 80 -7.48 2.41 -15.15
N SER A 81 -7.08 1.75 -16.24
CA SER A 81 -7.74 0.52 -16.65
C SER A 81 -7.61 -0.58 -15.58
N LYS A 82 -8.67 -1.38 -15.42
CA LYS A 82 -8.66 -2.52 -14.49
C LYS A 82 -7.53 -3.50 -14.78
N GLU A 83 -7.21 -3.71 -16.05
CA GLU A 83 -6.12 -4.60 -16.47
C GLU A 83 -4.77 -4.13 -15.91
N VAL A 84 -4.49 -2.83 -15.98
CA VAL A 84 -3.27 -2.23 -15.39
C VAL A 84 -3.27 -2.41 -13.87
N LEU A 85 -4.39 -2.09 -13.19
CA LEU A 85 -4.50 -2.24 -11.74
C LEU A 85 -4.35 -3.71 -11.30
N GLU A 86 -4.93 -4.64 -12.04
CA GLU A 86 -4.78 -6.08 -11.77
C GLU A 86 -3.35 -6.56 -11.98
N SER A 87 -2.62 -6.02 -12.97
CA SER A 87 -1.23 -6.39 -13.27
C SER A 87 -0.23 -6.04 -12.15
N VAL A 88 -0.61 -5.11 -11.27
CA VAL A 88 0.19 -4.68 -10.12
C VAL A 88 -0.28 -5.29 -8.80
N MET A 89 -1.30 -6.15 -8.80
CA MET A 89 -1.70 -6.83 -7.56
C MET A 89 -0.65 -7.86 -7.12
N PRO A 90 -0.33 -7.98 -5.82
CA PRO A 90 0.71 -8.89 -5.34
C PRO A 90 0.50 -10.34 -5.76
N TRP A 91 -0.74 -10.80 -5.88
CA TRP A 91 -1.07 -12.19 -6.26
C TRP A 91 -1.02 -12.46 -7.76
N ASN A 92 -0.98 -11.42 -8.60
CA ASN A 92 -0.85 -11.54 -10.05
C ASN A 92 0.62 -11.41 -10.51
N LEU A 93 1.54 -11.14 -9.58
CA LEU A 93 2.96 -11.08 -9.84
C LEU A 93 3.56 -12.47 -9.68
N HIS A 94 3.40 -13.27 -10.72
CA HIS A 94 4.18 -14.50 -10.87
C HIS A 94 5.60 -14.10 -11.27
N ILE A 95 6.50 -14.04 -10.29
CA ILE A 95 7.95 -13.91 -10.48
C ILE A 95 8.57 -15.30 -10.40
#